data_AF-A0A954QVI2-F1
#
_entry.id   AF-A0A954QVI2-F1
#
_cell.length_a   1.000
_cell.length_b   1.000
_cell.length_c   1.000
_cell.angle_alpha   90.00
_cell.angle_beta   90.00
_cell.angle_gamma   90.00
#
_symmetry.space_group_name_H-M   'P 1'
#
loop_
_entity.id
_entity.type
_entity.pdbx_description
1 polymer ?
#
loop_
_entity_poly.entity_id
_entity_poly.type
_entity_poly.pdbx_seq_one_letter_code
_entity_poly.pdbx_strand_id
1 'polypeptide(L)'
;MTPSSVRAARRAFDGAPPVIPHPLQTAKCVSCHNETGRELPGMGFAPANPHGDTPAGNRVANCKQCHVFASDAELFADSSFVRLVREPRRGERQHPAAPPTIPHAIQMRENCDACHSGPAARPEIRCTHAERANCRQCHVHSLDPAEPFVPGI
;
A
#
# COMPACT_ATOMS: atom_id res chain seq x y z
N MET A 1 8.40 15.65 4.41
CA MET A 1 7.31 14.64 4.43
C MET A 1 7.93 13.26 4.58
N THR A 2 7.40 12.40 5.47
CA THR A 2 7.83 10.99 5.59
C THR A 2 7.28 10.15 4.42
N PRO A 3 7.89 9.00 4.08
CA PRO A 3 7.32 8.07 3.08
C PRO A 3 5.84 7.72 3.35
N SER A 4 5.47 7.58 4.64
CA SER A 4 4.09 7.36 5.08
C SER A 4 3.16 8.52 4.71
N SER A 5 3.56 9.76 4.98
CA SER A 5 2.75 10.94 4.62
C SER A 5 2.62 11.15 3.11
N VAL A 6 3.68 10.90 2.33
CA VAL A 6 3.64 10.99 0.86
C VAL A 6 2.71 9.93 0.27
N ARG A 7 2.79 8.70 0.78
CA ARG A 7 1.94 7.60 0.32
C ARG A 7 0.48 7.81 0.70
N ALA A 8 0.22 8.40 1.87
CA ALA A 8 -1.11 8.84 2.26
C ALA A 8 -1.61 9.91 1.28
N ALA A 9 -0.88 11.00 1.07
CA ALA A 9 -1.29 12.10 0.19
C ALA A 9 -1.73 11.65 -1.23
N ARG A 10 -1.13 10.59 -1.77
CA ARG A 10 -1.45 10.04 -3.11
C ARG A 10 -2.71 9.16 -3.17
N ARG A 11 -3.42 8.95 -2.07
CA ARG A 11 -4.67 8.15 -2.03
C ARG A 11 -5.86 9.08 -1.80
N ALA A 12 -7.09 8.63 -2.08
CA ALA A 12 -8.29 9.36 -1.69
C ALA A 12 -8.66 9.13 -0.21
N PHE A 13 -8.45 7.90 0.28
CA PHE A 13 -8.66 7.45 1.67
C PHE A 13 -7.72 6.27 1.98
N ASP A 14 -7.62 5.82 3.24
CA ASP A 14 -6.81 4.64 3.55
C ASP A 14 -7.38 3.38 2.89
N GLY A 15 -6.56 2.64 2.14
CA GLY A 15 -7.03 1.55 1.29
C GLY A 15 -7.09 1.90 -0.19
N ALA A 16 -7.53 3.11 -0.54
CA ALA A 16 -7.74 3.52 -1.93
C ALA A 16 -6.48 3.39 -2.79
N PRO A 17 -6.56 2.90 -4.05
CA PRO A 17 -5.43 2.89 -4.96
C PRO A 17 -4.75 4.28 -5.05
N PRO A 18 -3.41 4.35 -5.05
CA PRO A 18 -2.71 5.60 -5.20
C PRO A 18 -2.80 6.11 -6.64
N VAL A 19 -2.90 7.43 -6.79
CA VAL A 19 -2.71 8.11 -8.08
C VAL A 19 -1.26 7.95 -8.57
N ILE A 20 -1.08 7.97 -9.88
CA ILE A 20 0.23 7.93 -10.54
C ILE A 20 0.82 9.35 -10.52
N PRO A 21 1.93 9.60 -9.78
CA PRO A 21 2.45 10.94 -9.56
C PRO A 21 3.52 11.36 -10.58
N HIS A 22 3.77 10.55 -11.60
CA HIS A 22 4.78 10.80 -12.63
C HIS A 22 4.13 10.80 -14.02
N PRO A 23 4.76 11.45 -15.02
CA PRO A 23 4.29 11.41 -16.39
C PRO A 23 4.21 9.99 -16.94
N LEU A 24 3.43 9.81 -18.01
CA LEU A 24 3.38 8.55 -18.73
C LEU A 24 4.78 8.14 -19.20
N GLN A 25 5.14 6.89 -18.89
CA GLN A 25 6.41 6.29 -19.29
C GLN A 25 6.16 5.28 -20.42
N THR A 26 7.15 5.06 -21.27
CA THR A 26 7.09 4.06 -22.35
C THR A 26 7.31 2.63 -21.85
N ALA A 27 8.00 2.47 -20.71
CA ALA A 27 8.23 1.18 -20.08
C ALA A 27 6.94 0.61 -19.45
N LYS A 28 6.89 -0.73 -19.30
CA LYS A 28 5.82 -1.40 -18.54
C LYS A 28 5.91 -0.97 -17.08
N CYS A 29 4.75 -0.79 -16.41
CA CYS A 29 4.71 -0.37 -15.00
C CYS A 29 5.59 -1.26 -14.10
N VAL A 30 5.54 -2.57 -14.31
CA VAL A 30 6.30 -3.57 -13.53
C VAL A 30 7.82 -3.54 -13.77
N SER A 31 8.31 -2.83 -14.78
CA SER A 31 9.76 -2.66 -14.97
C SER A 31 10.39 -1.78 -13.86
N CYS A 32 9.56 -1.02 -13.15
CA CYS A 32 9.97 -0.19 -12.00
C CYS A 32 9.19 -0.55 -10.73
N HIS A 33 7.89 -0.85 -10.85
CA HIS A 33 7.05 -1.34 -9.76
C HIS A 33 7.05 -2.87 -9.71
N ASN A 34 8.23 -3.47 -9.54
CA ASN A 34 8.39 -4.93 -9.40
C ASN A 34 8.14 -5.37 -7.95
N GLU A 35 8.55 -6.57 -7.59
CA GLU A 35 8.42 -7.15 -6.24
C GLU A 35 9.11 -6.32 -5.14
N THR A 36 10.24 -5.68 -5.43
CA THR A 36 11.05 -4.95 -4.45
C THR A 36 11.07 -3.43 -4.67
N GLY A 37 10.50 -2.97 -5.78
CA GLY A 37 10.62 -1.60 -6.25
C GLY A 37 11.96 -1.33 -6.94
N ARG A 38 12.14 -0.10 -7.40
CA ARG A 38 13.35 0.27 -8.14
C ARG A 38 13.70 1.74 -7.93
N GLU A 39 14.96 2.02 -7.66
CA GLU A 39 15.49 3.38 -7.73
C GLU A 39 15.70 3.80 -9.18
N LEU A 40 15.21 4.99 -9.52
CA LEU A 40 15.32 5.61 -10.83
C LEU A 40 16.13 6.92 -10.69
N PRO A 41 17.30 7.02 -11.32
CA PRO A 41 18.11 8.24 -11.29
C PRO A 41 17.31 9.48 -11.70
N GLY A 42 17.32 10.51 -10.86
CA GLY A 42 16.60 11.77 -11.10
C GLY A 42 15.07 11.71 -10.90
N MET A 43 14.48 10.54 -10.64
CA MET A 43 13.03 10.38 -10.43
C MET A 43 12.69 9.83 -9.02
N GLY A 44 13.65 9.21 -8.34
CA GLY A 44 13.51 8.66 -7.00
C GLY A 44 13.10 7.18 -7.02
N PHE A 45 12.51 6.71 -5.93
CA PHE A 45 12.21 5.29 -5.75
C PHE A 45 10.78 4.95 -6.17
N ALA A 46 10.63 4.06 -7.16
CA ALA A 46 9.36 3.44 -7.51
C ALA A 46 9.03 2.36 -6.47
N PRO A 47 7.91 2.48 -5.72
CA PRO A 47 7.54 1.49 -4.71
C PRO A 47 7.23 0.13 -5.35
N ALA A 48 7.53 -0.93 -4.59
CA ALA A 48 7.14 -2.29 -4.92
C ALA A 48 5.63 -2.43 -5.14
N ASN A 49 5.24 -3.37 -6.01
CA ASN A 49 3.85 -3.72 -6.23
C ASN A 49 3.32 -4.56 -5.04
N PRO A 50 2.34 -4.04 -4.25
CA PRO A 50 1.82 -4.76 -3.09
C PRO A 50 0.92 -5.96 -3.46
N HIS A 51 0.53 -6.08 -4.73
CA HIS A 51 -0.38 -7.12 -5.23
C HIS A 51 0.19 -7.79 -6.49
N GLY A 52 1.51 -7.98 -6.52
CA GLY A 52 2.20 -8.71 -7.61
C GLY A 52 1.77 -10.18 -7.70
N ASP A 53 1.46 -10.78 -6.55
CA ASP A 53 1.13 -12.21 -6.44
C ASP A 53 -0.37 -12.51 -6.54
N THR A 54 -1.23 -11.49 -6.62
CA THR A 54 -2.70 -11.67 -6.66
C THR A 54 -3.15 -12.23 -8.01
N PRO A 55 -3.75 -13.42 -8.12
CA PRO A 55 -4.06 -14.06 -9.42
C PRO A 55 -4.98 -13.26 -10.37
N ALA A 56 -5.85 -12.40 -9.84
CA ALA A 56 -6.72 -11.52 -10.63
C ALA A 56 -6.13 -10.11 -10.85
N GLY A 57 -5.28 -9.65 -9.92
CA GLY A 57 -4.59 -8.35 -9.96
C GLY A 57 -3.22 -8.38 -10.65
N ASN A 58 -2.67 -9.58 -10.86
CA ASN A 58 -1.39 -9.86 -11.51
C ASN A 58 -1.48 -9.87 -13.04
N ARG A 59 -2.66 -9.61 -13.62
CA ARG A 59 -2.73 -9.20 -15.02
C ARG A 59 -2.08 -7.83 -15.09
N VAL A 60 -0.76 -7.83 -15.20
CA VAL A 60 0.13 -6.69 -15.45
C VAL A 60 -0.43 -5.72 -16.53
N ALA A 61 -1.38 -6.20 -17.34
CA ALA A 61 -2.14 -5.46 -18.34
C ALA A 61 -3.05 -4.33 -17.83
N ASN A 62 -3.55 -4.34 -16.58
CA ASN A 62 -4.68 -3.44 -16.19
C ASN A 62 -4.43 -2.51 -14.99
N CYS A 63 -3.18 -2.13 -14.69
CA CYS A 63 -2.89 -1.21 -13.56
C CYS A 63 -3.75 0.08 -13.60
N LYS A 64 -4.01 0.59 -14.80
CA LYS A 64 -4.78 1.82 -15.03
C LYS A 64 -6.28 1.70 -14.77
N GLN A 65 -6.79 0.49 -14.48
CA GLN A 65 -8.16 0.30 -14.04
C GLN A 65 -8.39 0.90 -12.64
N CYS A 66 -7.36 0.87 -11.80
CA CYS A 66 -7.41 1.38 -10.42
C CYS A 66 -6.48 2.57 -10.20
N HIS A 67 -5.31 2.58 -10.85
CA HIS A 67 -4.32 3.64 -10.73
C HIS A 67 -4.46 4.66 -11.85
N VAL A 68 -4.97 5.83 -11.53
CA VAL A 68 -5.18 6.91 -12.49
C VAL A 68 -4.09 7.98 -12.37
N PHE A 69 -3.78 8.64 -13.47
CA PHE A 69 -2.91 9.81 -13.47
C PHE A 69 -3.65 11.00 -12.86
N ALA A 70 -2.95 11.80 -12.07
CA ALA A 70 -3.48 13.12 -11.70
C ALA A 70 -3.32 14.06 -12.90
N SER A 71 -4.42 14.59 -13.42
CA SER A 71 -4.44 15.56 -14.53
C SER A 71 -4.44 17.01 -14.06
N ASP A 72 -4.93 17.27 -12.86
CA ASP A 72 -5.03 18.59 -12.24
C ASP A 72 -4.85 18.48 -10.72
N ALA A 73 -4.51 19.60 -10.07
CA ALA A 73 -4.43 19.72 -8.62
C ALA A 73 -5.75 20.21 -8.01
N GLU A 74 -6.58 20.90 -8.80
CA GLU A 74 -7.85 21.47 -8.36
C GLU A 74 -9.01 20.49 -8.50
N LEU A 75 -10.06 20.73 -7.72
CA LEU A 75 -11.31 19.99 -7.85
C LEU A 75 -12.04 20.39 -9.14
N PHE A 76 -12.52 19.42 -9.90
CA PHE A 76 -13.40 19.67 -11.04
C PHE A 76 -14.74 20.30 -10.60
N ALA A 77 -15.23 19.89 -9.43
CA ALA A 77 -16.41 20.42 -8.77
C ALA A 77 -16.25 20.29 -7.26
N ASP A 78 -16.87 21.19 -6.51
CA ASP A 78 -16.87 21.14 -5.04
C ASP A 78 -17.32 19.77 -4.53
N SER A 79 -16.64 19.29 -3.50
CA SER A 79 -16.91 17.99 -2.91
C SER A 79 -16.96 18.09 -1.40
N SER A 80 -18.03 17.58 -0.80
CA SER A 80 -18.15 17.40 0.65
C SER A 80 -17.49 16.11 1.14
N PHE A 81 -16.75 15.40 0.27
CA PHE A 81 -16.05 14.17 0.64
C PHE A 81 -14.97 14.45 1.68
N VAL A 82 -15.12 13.86 2.87
CA VAL A 82 -14.11 13.92 3.91
C VAL A 82 -13.29 12.63 3.87
N ARG A 83 -11.99 12.79 3.67
CA ARG A 83 -11.04 11.70 3.62
C ARG A 83 -10.99 10.92 4.93
N LEU A 84 -11.24 9.61 4.86
CA LEU A 84 -10.92 8.68 5.95
C LEU A 84 -9.40 8.45 6.02
N VAL A 85 -8.73 9.22 6.88
CA VAL A 85 -7.33 8.96 7.25
C VAL A 85 -7.34 8.00 8.44
N ARG A 86 -6.70 6.83 8.28
CA ARG A 86 -6.40 5.94 9.39
C ARG A 86 -4.90 5.92 9.62
N GLU A 87 -4.49 6.15 10.86
CA GLU A 87 -3.10 5.98 11.27
C GLU A 87 -2.68 4.52 11.11
N PRO A 88 -1.40 4.22 10.82
CA PRO A 88 -0.89 2.86 10.81
C PRO A 88 -1.23 2.16 12.12
N ARG A 89 -2.09 1.15 12.07
CA ARG A 89 -2.45 0.36 13.24
C ARG A 89 -1.29 -0.54 13.62
N ARG A 90 -0.88 -0.50 14.90
CA ARG A 90 0.01 -1.52 15.46
C ARG A 90 -0.81 -2.78 15.71
N GLY A 91 -0.39 -3.90 15.13
CA GLY A 91 -1.00 -5.20 15.41
C GLY A 91 -0.91 -5.55 16.89
N GLU A 92 -1.98 -6.15 17.41
CA GLU A 92 -2.00 -6.65 18.77
C GLU A 92 -1.04 -7.82 18.94
N ARG A 93 -0.59 -8.05 20.17
CA ARG A 93 0.29 -9.16 20.51
C ARG A 93 -0.33 -9.92 21.66
N GLN A 94 -0.33 -11.25 21.57
CA GLN A 94 -0.79 -12.10 22.66
C GLN A 94 0.07 -11.94 23.93
N HIS A 95 1.38 -11.71 23.76
CA HIS A 95 2.34 -11.41 24.83
C HIS A 95 3.51 -10.59 24.26
N PRO A 96 4.40 -9.98 25.08
CA PRO A 96 5.44 -9.06 24.59
C PRO A 96 6.39 -9.66 23.53
N ALA A 97 6.67 -10.96 23.60
CA ALA A 97 7.51 -11.68 22.65
C ALA A 97 6.75 -12.25 21.44
N ALA A 98 5.41 -12.23 21.43
CA ALA A 98 4.62 -12.73 20.30
C ALA A 98 4.74 -11.79 19.09
N PRO A 99 4.73 -12.30 17.84
CA PRO A 99 4.60 -11.44 16.66
C PRO A 99 3.28 -10.64 16.72
N PRO A 100 3.25 -9.41 16.19
CA PRO A 100 2.02 -8.65 16.07
C PRO A 100 1.09 -9.29 15.03
N THR A 101 -0.22 -9.23 15.27
CA THR A 101 -1.23 -9.60 14.27
C THR A 101 -1.20 -8.64 13.08
N ILE A 102 -1.80 -9.05 11.96
CA ILE A 102 -2.01 -8.20 10.78
C ILE A 102 -3.31 -7.40 11.01
N PRO A 103 -3.25 -6.07 11.16
CA PRO A 103 -4.41 -5.25 11.51
C PRO A 103 -5.14 -4.69 10.28
N HIS A 104 -4.97 -5.31 9.10
CA HIS A 104 -5.57 -4.87 7.84
C HIS A 104 -5.88 -6.04 6.92
N ALA A 105 -6.72 -5.79 5.90
CA ALA A 105 -6.98 -6.76 4.85
C ALA A 105 -5.70 -7.05 4.04
N ILE A 106 -5.50 -8.31 3.65
CA ILE A 106 -4.37 -8.75 2.81
C ILE A 106 -4.70 -8.71 1.32
N GLN A 107 -5.99 -8.76 0.95
CA GLN A 107 -6.38 -8.68 -0.45
C GLN A 107 -5.80 -7.40 -1.10
N MET A 108 -5.09 -7.58 -2.22
CA MET A 108 -4.32 -6.53 -2.91
C MET A 108 -3.14 -5.94 -2.11
N ARG A 109 -2.65 -6.67 -1.10
CA ARG A 109 -1.52 -6.37 -0.20
C ARG A 109 -0.74 -7.63 0.20
N GLU A 110 -0.70 -8.60 -0.69
CA GLU A 110 -0.08 -9.91 -0.48
C GLU A 110 1.46 -9.82 -0.40
N ASN A 111 2.06 -8.87 -1.12
CA ASN A 111 3.48 -8.55 -0.99
C ASN A 111 3.69 -7.66 0.25
N CYS A 112 4.00 -8.30 1.38
CA CYS A 112 4.20 -7.66 2.68
C CYS A 112 5.38 -6.66 2.65
N ASP A 113 6.45 -7.00 1.91
CA ASP A 113 7.66 -6.19 1.82
C ASP A 113 7.42 -4.85 1.15
N ALA A 114 6.40 -4.74 0.30
CA ALA A 114 6.04 -3.47 -0.34
C ALA A 114 5.69 -2.34 0.66
N CYS A 115 5.36 -2.67 1.91
CA CYS A 115 5.13 -1.70 2.98
C CYS A 115 6.07 -1.87 4.17
N HIS A 116 6.57 -3.08 4.41
CA HIS A 116 7.35 -3.42 5.58
C HIS A 116 8.87 -3.49 5.33
N SER A 117 9.33 -3.44 4.08
CA SER A 117 10.76 -3.54 3.74
C SER A 117 11.19 -2.58 2.62
N GLY A 118 12.49 -2.37 2.53
CA GLY A 118 13.11 -1.52 1.51
C GLY A 118 12.92 0.00 1.70
N PRO A 119 13.41 0.80 0.72
CA PRO A 119 13.42 2.26 0.82
C PRO A 119 12.03 2.91 0.85
N ALA A 120 11.03 2.26 0.24
CA ALA A 120 9.65 2.72 0.23
C ALA A 120 8.82 2.26 1.46
N ALA A 121 9.41 1.45 2.35
CA ALA A 121 8.73 1.01 3.56
C ALA A 121 8.28 2.21 4.40
N ARG A 122 7.14 2.02 5.08
CA ARG A 122 6.72 2.94 6.13
C ARG A 122 7.66 2.79 7.33
N PRO A 123 8.42 3.83 7.71
CA PRO A 123 9.39 3.72 8.80
C PRO A 123 8.79 3.21 10.11
N GLU A 124 7.54 3.56 10.38
CA GLU A 124 6.82 3.26 11.62
C GLU A 124 6.46 1.76 11.77
N ILE A 125 6.44 1.01 10.66
CA ILE A 125 6.06 -0.41 10.64
C ILE A 125 7.13 -1.28 9.95
N ARG A 126 8.34 -0.78 9.75
CA ARG A 126 9.40 -1.51 9.05
C ARG A 126 9.73 -2.81 9.80
N CYS A 127 9.75 -3.92 9.06
CA CYS A 127 10.12 -5.23 9.56
C CYS A 127 11.60 -5.27 9.90
N THR A 128 11.94 -5.87 11.04
CA THR A 128 13.34 -6.04 11.48
C THR A 128 13.96 -7.36 11.01
N HIS A 129 13.19 -8.20 10.33
CA HIS A 129 13.55 -9.56 9.94
C HIS A 129 12.93 -9.92 8.59
N ALA A 130 13.10 -9.04 7.61
CA ALA A 130 12.53 -9.20 6.27
C ALA A 130 13.11 -10.41 5.51
N GLU A 131 14.19 -11.03 6.00
CA GLU A 131 14.75 -12.27 5.44
C GLU A 131 13.81 -13.49 5.60
N ARG A 132 12.76 -13.38 6.43
CA ARG A 132 11.78 -14.45 6.64
C ARG A 132 10.73 -14.45 5.51
N ALA A 133 10.81 -15.44 4.64
CA ALA A 133 10.01 -15.52 3.42
C ALA A 133 8.48 -15.67 3.62
N ASN A 134 8.01 -16.16 4.78
CA ASN A 134 6.58 -16.39 5.03
C ASN A 134 6.07 -15.61 6.25
N CYS A 135 5.78 -14.33 6.06
CA CYS A 135 5.30 -13.45 7.14
C CYS A 135 4.04 -14.03 7.82
N ARG A 136 3.14 -14.64 7.05
CA ARG A 136 1.84 -15.15 7.50
C ARG A 136 1.95 -16.45 8.31
N GLN A 137 3.13 -17.05 8.39
CA GLN A 137 3.39 -18.16 9.31
C GLN A 137 3.32 -17.69 10.78
N CYS A 138 3.75 -16.45 11.05
CA CYS A 138 3.82 -15.89 12.40
C CYS A 138 2.84 -14.73 12.60
N HIS A 139 2.68 -13.88 11.60
CA HIS A 139 1.76 -12.76 11.62
C HIS A 139 0.38 -13.21 11.13
N VAL A 140 -0.46 -13.65 12.06
CA VAL A 140 -1.84 -14.03 11.78
C VAL A 140 -2.75 -12.80 11.68
N HIS A 141 -3.87 -12.90 10.97
CA HIS A 141 -4.86 -11.81 10.93
C HIS A 141 -5.39 -11.53 12.33
N SER A 142 -5.66 -10.25 12.63
CA SER A 142 -6.46 -9.93 13.80
C SER A 142 -7.85 -10.55 13.65
N LEU A 143 -8.35 -11.16 14.72
CA LEU A 143 -9.71 -11.69 14.78
C LEU A 143 -10.75 -10.59 14.98
N ASP A 144 -10.33 -9.36 15.28
CA ASP A 144 -11.25 -8.24 15.53
C ASP A 144 -11.99 -7.81 14.26
N PRO A 145 -13.33 -7.98 14.19
CA PRO A 145 -14.16 -7.37 13.17
C PRO A 145 -14.55 -5.96 13.63
N ALA A 146 -13.58 -5.04 13.71
CA ALA A 146 -13.87 -3.62 13.93
C ALA A 146 -13.62 -2.88 12.60
N GLU A 147 -14.58 -2.79 11.67
CA GLU A 147 -16.05 -2.83 11.79
C GLU A 147 -16.73 -3.52 10.58
N PRO A 148 -18.01 -3.91 10.69
CA PRO A 148 -18.85 -4.27 9.54
C PRO A 148 -18.84 -3.16 8.49
N PHE A 149 -18.91 -3.55 7.22
CA PHE A 149 -19.41 -2.68 6.17
C PHE A 149 -20.73 -2.05 6.66
N VAL A 150 -20.74 -0.74 6.86
CA VAL A 150 -21.95 0.05 7.05
C VAL A 150 -22.37 0.53 5.66
N PRO A 151 -23.35 -0.10 4.98
CA PRO A 151 -24.01 0.55 3.86
C PRO A 151 -24.96 1.62 4.40
N GLY A 152 -24.82 2.85 3.93
CA GLY A 152 -25.73 3.98 4.21
C GLY A 152 -24.91 5.21 4.57
N ILE A 153 -24.76 6.19 3.68
CA ILE A 153 -25.79 6.96 2.95
C ILE A 153 -25.37 7.23 1.51
#